data_AF-A0ABD5XRK5-F1
#
_entry.id   AF-A0ABD5XRK5-F1
#
_cell.length_a   1.000
_cell.length_b   1.000
_cell.length_c   1.000
_cell.angle_alpha   90.00
_cell.angle_beta   90.00
_cell.angle_gamma   90.00
#
_symmetry.space_group_name_H-M   'P 1'
#
loop_
_entity.id
_entity.type
_entity.pdbx_description
1 polymer ?
#
loop_
_entity_poly.entity_id
_entity_poly.type
_entity_poly.pdbx_seq_one_letter_code
_entity_poly.pdbx_strand_id
1 'polypeptide(L)' 'MLGLRYYVCEACDAVHADVGEPTACGRCGDGAFVDVSATVRGDDYFTRGLSRNS' A
#
# COMPACT_ATOMS: atom_id res chain seq x y z
N MET A 1 10.73 -14.58 -1.73
CA MET A 1 9.86 -13.96 -2.75
C MET A 1 9.44 -12.60 -2.20
N LEU A 2 10.04 -11.50 -2.66
CA LEU A 2 9.68 -10.15 -2.18
C LEU A 2 8.38 -9.76 -2.87
N GLY A 3 7.29 -9.71 -2.12
CA GLY A 3 5.99 -9.28 -2.63
C GLY A 3 5.89 -7.75 -2.56
N LEU A 4 5.21 -7.17 -3.56
CA LEU A 4 4.88 -5.74 -3.56
C LEU A 4 4.03 -5.39 -2.32
N ARG A 5 4.41 -4.30 -1.65
CA ARG A 5 3.77 -3.74 -0.47
C ARG A 5 3.33 -2.30 -0.75
N TYR A 6 2.35 -1.84 0.01
CA TYR A 6 1.80 -0.50 -0.07
C TYR A 6 2.03 0.23 1.25
N TYR A 7 2.56 1.44 1.17
CA TYR A 7 2.85 2.30 2.30
C TYR A 7 2.16 3.65 2.12
N VAL A 8 1.62 4.20 3.21
CA VAL A 8 1.04 5.56 3.22
C VAL A 8 1.95 6.47 4.03
N CYS A 9 2.32 7.62 3.45
CA CYS A 9 3.06 8.65 4.18
C CYS A 9 2.14 9.35 5.18
N GLU A 10 2.54 9.40 6.46
CA GLU A 10 1.72 9.99 7.53
C GLU A 10 1.61 11.53 7.43
N ALA A 11 2.54 12.18 6.75
CA ALA A 11 2.56 13.64 6.63
C ALA A 11 1.70 14.20 5.49
N CYS A 12 1.52 13.45 4.40
CA CYS A 12 0.88 13.97 3.19
C CYS A 12 -0.10 12.99 2.50
N ASP A 13 -0.38 11.86 3.15
CA ASP A 13 -1.28 10.81 2.67
C ASP A 13 -0.91 10.24 1.30
N ALA A 14 0.34 10.44 0.85
CA ALA A 14 0.82 9.88 -0.41
C ALA A 14 0.98 8.36 -0.28
N VAL A 15 0.44 7.62 -1.26
CA VAL A 15 0.56 6.15 -1.33
C VAL A 15 1.77 5.77 -2.17
N HIS A 16 2.60 4.88 -1.63
CA HIS A 16 3.79 4.34 -2.25
C HIS A 16 3.66 2.83 -2.40
N ALA A 17 4.11 2.30 -3.54
CA ALA A 17 4.12 0.86 -3.82
C ALA A 17 5.57 0.41 -4.03
N ASP A 18 6.10 -0.40 -3.10
CA ASP A 18 7.51 -0.80 -3.10
C ASP A 18 7.68 -2.19 -2.44
N VAL A 19 8.83 -2.83 -2.60
CA VAL A 19 9.16 -4.14 -2.01
C VAL A 19 9.54 -4.05 -0.53
N GLY A 20 9.91 -2.86 -0.06
CA GLY A 20 10.28 -2.53 1.32
C GLY A 20 9.81 -1.12 1.70
N GLU A 21 9.97 -0.74 2.97
CA GLU A 21 9.54 0.57 3.45
C GLU A 21 10.41 1.68 2.81
N PRO A 22 9.80 2.72 2.21
CA PRO A 22 10.55 3.84 1.64
C PRO A 22 11.29 4.61 2.74
N THR A 23 12.49 5.10 2.44
CA THR A 23 13.26 5.94 3.39
C THR A 23 12.79 7.40 3.42
N ALA A 24 12.14 7.87 2.36
CA ALA A 24 11.62 9.22 2.24
C ALA A 24 10.46 9.29 1.25
N CYS A 25 9.50 10.16 1.53
CA CYS A 25 8.34 10.37 0.68
C CYS A 25 8.77 11.23 -0.51
N GLY A 26 8.61 10.70 -1.73
CA GLY A 26 8.90 11.45 -2.96
C GLY A 26 8.06 12.71 -3.16
N ARG A 27 7.03 12.95 -2.32
CA ARG A 27 6.15 14.12 -2.40
C ARG A 27 6.50 15.22 -1.39
N CYS A 28 6.64 14.87 -0.11
CA CYS A 28 6.90 15.85 0.96
C CYS A 28 8.30 15.74 1.59
N GLY A 29 9.06 14.68 1.27
CA GLY A 29 10.37 14.41 1.83
C GLY A 29 10.37 13.79 3.23
N ASP A 30 9.20 13.58 3.83
CA ASP A 30 9.09 13.00 5.18
C ASP A 30 9.40 11.49 5.20
N GLY A 31 9.84 10.98 6.34
CA GLY A 31 10.28 9.58 6.51
C GLY A 31 9.29 8.65 7.23
N ALA A 32 8.12 9.15 7.64
CA ALA A 32 7.14 8.35 8.38
C ALA A 32 6.12 7.68 7.44
N PHE A 33 5.99 6.35 7.57
CA PHE A 33 5.14 5.52 6.74
C PHE A 33 4.37 4.46 7.54
N VAL A 34 3.19 4.10 7.04
CA VAL A 34 2.37 2.99 7.55
C VAL A 34 2.18 1.94 6.44
N ASP A 35 2.52 0.67 6.71
CA ASP A 35 2.23 -0.45 5.80
C ASP A 35 0.73 -0.78 5.80
N VAL A 36 0.07 -0.56 4.67
CA VAL A 36 -1.36 -0.82 4.46
C VAL A 36 -1.62 -2.04 3.58
N SER A 37 -0.59 -2.83 3.27
CA SER A 37 -0.66 -3.98 2.36
C SER A 37 -1.70 -5.01 2.79
N ALA A 38 -1.85 -5.23 4.10
CA ALA A 38 -2.83 -6.17 4.65
C ALA A 38 -4.27 -5.68 4.41
N THR A 39 -4.53 -4.39 4.61
CA THR A 39 -5.85 -3.78 4.41
C THR A 39 -6.22 -3.74 2.94
N VAL A 40 -5.31 -3.32 2.06
CA VAL A 40 -5.55 -3.24 0.61
C VAL A 40 -5.84 -4.61 -0.01
N ARG A 41 -5.13 -5.67 0.43
CA ARG A 41 -5.36 -7.03 -0.08
C ARG A 41 -6.67 -7.64 0.39
N GLY A 42 -7.22 -7.17 1.51
CA GLY A 42 -8.49 -7.63 2.09
C GLY A 42 -9.70 -6.77 1.72
N ASP A 43 -9.51 -5.68 0.98
CA ASP A 43 -10.61 -4.77 0.66
C ASP A 43 -11.57 -5.39 -0.37
N ASP A 44 -12.86 -5.34 -0.03
CA ASP A 44 -13.98 -5.83 -0.84
C ASP A 44 -13.97 -5.26 -2.27
N TYR A 45 -13.39 -4.06 -2.47
CA TYR A 45 -13.23 -3.47 -3.80
C TYR A 45 -12.45 -4.39 -4.76
N PHE A 46 -11.41 -5.07 -4.28
CA PHE A 46 -10.59 -5.97 -5.11
C PHE A 46 -11.09 -7.42 -5.10
N THR A 47 -11.83 -7.85 -4.08
CA THR A 47 -12.35 -9.22 -3.97
C THR A 47 -13.73 -9.41 -4.62
N ARG A 48 -14.49 -8.33 -4.86
CA ARG A 48 -15.78 -8.36 -5.59
C ARG A 48 -15.68 -8.90 -7.02
N GLY A 49 -14.51 -8.87 -7.64
CA GLY A 49 -14.26 -9.46 -8.96
C GLY A 49 -14.01 -10.97 -8.95
N LEU A 50 -13.62 -11.54 -7.81
CA LEU A 50 -13.24 -12.96 -7.70
C LEU A 50 -14.44 -13.90 -7.46
N SER A 51 -15.60 -13.37 -7.08
CA SER A 51 -16.80 -14.17 -6.76
C SER A 51 -17.70 -14.51 -7.96
N ARG A 52 -17.24 -14.29 -9.21
CA ARG A 52 -18.09 -14.42 -10.41
C ARG A 52 -17.71 -15.57 -11.34
N ASN A 53 -17.18 -16.68 -10.79
CA ASN A 53 -17.03 -17.92 -11.54
C ASN A 53 -17.26 -19.13 -10.61
N SER A 54 -18.49 -19.64 -10.60
CA SER A 54 -18.89 -20.90 -9.95
C SER A 54 -19.91 -21.59 -10.83
#